data_AF-A0A8X6QXL5-F1
#
_entry.id   AF-A0A8X6QXL5-F1
#
_cell.length_a   1.000
_cell.length_b   1.000
_cell.length_c   1.000
_cell.angle_alpha   90.00
_cell.angle_beta   90.00
_cell.angle_gamma   90.00
#
_symmetry.space_group_name_H-M   'P 1'
#
loop_
_entity.id
_entity.type
_entity.pdbx_description
1 polymer ?
#
loop_
_entity_poly.entity_id
_entity_poly.type
_entity_poly.pdbx_seq_one_letter_code
_entity_poly.pdbx_strand_id
1 'polypeptide(L)' 'VAQKNAVCLCGQGKAFDFIENRCKECDCGTHGDCEIRQGSKICKCEDKYEDKDGICTSN' A
#
# COMPACT_ATOMS: atom_id res chain seq x y z
N VAL A 1 -18.96 6.30 -22.31
CA VAL A 1 -18.97 5.02 -21.56
C VAL A 1 -18.26 5.27 -20.24
N ALA A 2 -18.90 5.04 -19.09
CA ALA A 2 -18.27 5.25 -17.78
C ALA A 2 -17.66 3.93 -17.33
N GLN A 3 -16.33 3.85 -17.32
CA GLN A 3 -15.55 2.68 -16.93
C GLN A 3 -15.70 2.52 -15.40
N LYS A 4 -16.74 1.83 -14.94
CA LYS A 4 -16.95 1.54 -13.51
C LYS A 4 -15.99 0.42 -13.08
N ASN A 5 -14.76 0.77 -12.75
CA ASN A 5 -13.83 -0.14 -12.11
C ASN A 5 -14.14 -0.18 -10.60
N ALA A 6 -14.50 -1.35 -10.08
CA ALA A 6 -14.61 -1.55 -8.64
C ALA A 6 -13.21 -1.63 -8.04
N VAL A 7 -12.82 -0.63 -7.25
CA VAL A 7 -11.57 -0.62 -6.49
C VAL A 7 -11.83 -1.25 -5.13
N CYS A 8 -11.11 -2.32 -4.80
CA CYS A 8 -11.09 -2.87 -3.45
C CYS A 8 -10.24 -1.94 -2.57
N LEU A 9 -10.89 -1.13 -1.74
CA LEU A 9 -10.23 -0.32 -0.72
C LEU A 9 -10.01 -1.18 0.53
N CYS A 10 -8.77 -1.61 0.75
CA CYS A 10 -8.38 -2.18 2.03
C CYS A 10 -8.28 -1.06 3.09
N GLY A 11 -8.56 -1.38 4.36
CA GLY A 11 -8.43 -0.40 5.45
C GLY A 11 -6.98 0.08 5.63
N GLN A 12 -6.78 1.16 6.40
CA GLN A 12 -5.44 1.70 6.68
C GLN A 12 -4.46 0.60 7.12
N GLY A 13 -3.24 0.65 6.60
CA GLY A 13 -2.21 -0.37 6.86
C GLY A 13 -2.46 -1.72 6.17
N LYS A 14 -3.34 -1.79 5.16
CA LYS A 14 -3.59 -3.00 4.37
C LYS A 14 -3.64 -2.69 2.89
N ALA A 15 -3.14 -3.61 2.07
CA ALA A 15 -3.20 -3.53 0.62
C ALA A 15 -3.76 -4.81 0.03
N PHE A 16 -4.37 -4.69 -1.15
CA PHE A 16 -4.97 -5.81 -1.84
C PHE A 16 -3.91 -6.65 -2.54
N ASP A 17 -3.78 -7.91 -2.13
CA ASP A 17 -2.94 -8.90 -2.79
C ASP A 17 -3.77 -9.61 -3.87
N PHE A 18 -3.38 -9.47 -5.14
CA PHE A 18 -4.09 -10.08 -6.27
C PHE A 18 -3.75 -11.57 -6.46
N ILE A 19 -2.70 -12.08 -5.83
CA ILE A 19 -2.32 -13.51 -5.88
C ILE A 19 -3.20 -14.29 -4.91
N GLU A 20 -3.28 -13.82 -3.67
CA GLU A 20 -4.08 -14.40 -2.59
C GLU A 20 -5.54 -13.89 -2.61
N ASN A 21 -5.83 -12.92 -3.49
CA ASN A 21 -7.13 -12.27 -3.66
C ASN A 21 -7.74 -11.77 -2.32
N ARG A 22 -6.89 -11.20 -1.46
CA ARG A 22 -7.26 -10.75 -0.10
C ARG A 22 -6.46 -9.51 0.32
N CYS A 23 -7.01 -8.74 1.25
CA CYS A 23 -6.23 -7.70 1.92
C CYS A 23 -5.16 -8.35 2.81
N LYS A 24 -3.90 -7.99 2.60
CA LYS A 24 -2.77 -8.32 3.47
C LYS A 24 -2.33 -7.09 4.24
N GLU A 25 -1.70 -7.32 5.39
CA GLU A 25 -1.05 -6.26 6.15
C GLU A 25 0.05 -5.61 5.32
N CYS A 26 -0.03 -4.29 5.26
CA CYS A 26 0.72 -3.43 4.39
C CYS A 26 0.82 -2.08 5.12
N ASP A 27 1.56 -2.10 6.23
CA ASP A 27 1.83 -0.91 7.01
C ASP A 27 3.07 -0.23 6.41
N CYS A 28 2.88 1.00 5.94
CA CYS A 28 3.92 1.94 5.51
C CYS A 28 3.79 3.28 6.26
N GLY A 29 2.92 3.36 7.27
CA GLY A 29 2.56 4.62 7.93
C GLY A 29 1.62 5.52 7.13
N THR A 30 1.36 6.72 7.66
CA THR A 30 0.40 7.70 7.12
C THR A 30 0.93 8.46 5.90
N HIS A 31 2.24 8.43 5.67
CA HIS A 31 2.95 9.19 4.63
C HIS A 31 3.51 8.29 3.52
N GLY A 32 2.88 7.11 3.34
CA GLY A 32 3.27 6.17 2.32
C GLY A 32 2.08 5.40 1.78
N ASP A 33 2.05 5.24 0.47
CA ASP A 33 1.12 4.34 -0.21
C ASP A 33 1.67 2.91 -0.13
N CYS A 34 0.85 1.98 0.36
CA CYS A 34 1.20 0.57 0.38
C CYS A 34 0.52 -0.17 -0.78
N GLU A 35 1.33 -0.84 -1.60
CA GLU A 35 0.88 -1.57 -2.79
C GLU A 35 1.45 -2.99 -2.73
N ILE A 36 0.67 -4.03 -3.05
CA ILE A 36 1.20 -5.39 -3.16
C ILE A 36 1.35 -5.74 -4.64
N ARG A 37 2.59 -5.92 -5.09
CA ARG A 37 2.91 -6.37 -6.44
C ARG A 37 3.57 -7.74 -6.40
N GLN A 38 3.02 -8.69 -7.13
CA GLN A 38 3.55 -10.05 -7.25
C GLN A 38 3.78 -10.72 -5.87
N GLY A 39 2.86 -10.48 -4.92
CA GLY A 39 2.95 -11.02 -3.56
C GLY A 39 3.98 -10.32 -2.66
N SER A 40 4.69 -9.32 -3.16
CA SER A 40 5.62 -8.49 -2.39
C SER A 40 4.98 -7.15 -2.02
N LYS A 41 5.10 -6.74 -0.76
CA LYS A 41 4.69 -5.39 -0.33
C LYS A 41 5.67 -4.36 -0.87
N ILE A 42 5.14 -3.26 -1.39
CA ILE A 42 5.89 -2.11 -1.87
C ILE A 42 5.33 -0.89 -1.12
N CYS A 43 6.18 -0.23 -0.34
CA CYS A 43 5.89 1.06 0.27
C CYS A 43 6.40 2.16 -0.65
N LYS A 44 5.52 3.03 -1.14
CA LYS A 44 5.87 4.29 -1.80
C LYS A 44 5.73 5.41 -0.79
N CYS A 45 6.84 5.80 -0.17
CA CYS A 45 6.87 6.96 0.70
C CYS A 45 6.74 8.25 -0.13
N GLU A 46 6.07 9.26 0.42
CA GLU A 46 6.02 10.60 -0.19
C GLU A 46 7.43 11.21 -0.29
N ASP A 47 7.62 12.14 -1.22
CA ASP A 47 8.84 12.94 -1.31
C ASP A 47 9.13 13.60 0.05
N LYS A 48 10.35 13.38 0.57
CA LYS A 48 10.86 13.74 1.92
C LYS A 48 10.63 12.71 3.03
N TYR A 49 9.96 11.60 2.77
CA TYR A 49 9.82 10.50 3.71
C TYR A 49 10.72 9.33 3.28
N GLU A 50 11.44 8.76 4.22
CA GLU A 50 12.29 7.59 4.01
C GLU A 50 11.65 6.38 4.68
N ASP A 51 11.79 5.20 4.08
CA ASP A 51 11.39 3.97 4.74
C ASP A 51 12.36 3.68 5.89
N LYS A 52 11.87 3.84 7.12
CA LYS A 52 12.57 3.42 8.34
C LYS A 52 11.79 2.26 8.93
N ASP A 53 12.38 1.06 8.89
CA ASP A 53 11.79 -0.15 9.45
C ASP A 53 10.41 -0.51 8.87
N GLY A 54 10.19 -0.19 7.59
CA GLY A 54 8.91 -0.42 6.92
C GLY A 54 7.82 0.61 7.23
N ILE A 55 8.16 1.75 7.85
CA ILE A 55 7.29 2.91 8.02
C ILE A 55 7.92 4.13 7.36
N CYS A 56 7.16 4.86 6.55
CA CYS A 56 7.58 6.11 5.95
C CYS A 56 7.64 7.21 7.00
N THR A 57 8.86 7.64 7.34
CA THR A 57 9.14 8.68 8.35
C THR A 57 9.94 9.82 7.72
N SER A 58 9.55 11.06 7.99
CA SER A 58 10.37 12.24 7.64
C SER A 58 11.57 12.27 8.56
N ASN A 59 12.76 12.35 7.98
CA ASN A 59 14.01 12.54 8.72
C ASN A 59 14.16 14.01 9.15
#